data_AF-A0A953ILH5-F1
#
_entry.id   AF-A0A953ILH5-F1
#
_cell.length_a   1.000
_cell.length_b   1.000
_cell.length_c   1.000
_cell.angle_alpha   90.00
_cell.angle_beta   90.00
_cell.angle_gamma   90.00
#
_symmetry.space_group_name_H-M   'P 1'
#
loop_
_entity.id
_entity.type
_entity.pdbx_description
1 polymer ?
#
loop_
_entity_poly.entity_id
_entity_poly.type
_entity_poly.pdbx_seq_one_letter_code
_entity_poly.pdbx_strand_id
1 'polypeptide(L)' 'IVGLMIESNIEGGNQPIPEDLSKLKYGCSVTDACVDWPTTETMIRKAREVLKDILPNRNA' A
#
# COMPACT_ATOMS: atom_id res chain seq x y z
N ILE A 1 11.22 -5.70 -14.95
CA ILE A 1 10.00 -5.30 -14.19
C ILE A 1 9.53 -3.95 -14.73
N VAL A 2 8.29 -3.84 -15.21
CA VAL A 2 7.74 -2.58 -15.77
C VAL A 2 6.90 -1.81 -14.75
N GLY A 3 6.33 -2.48 -13.76
CA GLY A 3 5.53 -1.89 -12.69
C GLY A 3 5.27 -2.90 -11.59
N LEU A 4 4.67 -2.40 -10.50
CA LEU A 4 4.30 -3.14 -9.29
C LEU A 4 2.93 -2.63 -8.84
N MET A 5 2.16 -3.49 -8.17
CA MET A 5 0.89 -3.12 -7.53
C MET A 5 1.01 -3.40 -6.03
N ILE A 6 0.49 -2.49 -5.19
CA ILE A 6 0.50 -2.61 -3.73
C ILE A 6 -0.93 -2.36 -3.24
N GLU A 7 -1.44 -3.27 -2.42
CA GLU A 7 -2.70 -3.08 -1.69
C GLU A 7 -2.40 -2.36 -0.37
N SER A 8 -2.81 -1.10 -0.29
CA SER A 8 -2.60 -0.21 0.86
C SER A 8 -3.90 0.41 1.33
N ASN A 9 -4.03 0.63 2.63
CA ASN A 9 -5.13 1.41 3.21
C ASN A 9 -4.57 2.29 4.33
N ILE A 10 -5.42 3.09 4.97
CA ILE A 10 -5.00 3.96 6.07
C ILE A 10 -4.47 3.10 7.24
N GLU A 11 -5.24 2.08 7.59
CA GLU A 11 -4.94 1.09 8.62
C GLU A 11 -4.50 -0.23 7.97
N GLY A 12 -3.49 -0.85 8.55
CA GLY A 12 -2.98 -2.15 8.08
C GLY A 12 -3.90 -3.32 8.44
N GLY A 13 -3.75 -4.41 7.71
CA GLY A 13 -4.56 -5.61 7.87
C GLY A 13 -5.92 -5.51 7.18
N ASN A 14 -6.88 -6.29 7.68
CA ASN A 14 -8.28 -6.26 7.28
C ASN A 14 -9.20 -6.46 8.50
N GLN A 15 -10.50 -6.32 8.26
CA GLN A 15 -11.57 -6.56 9.22
C GLN A 15 -12.72 -7.31 8.53
N PRO A 16 -13.50 -8.14 9.26
CA PRO A 16 -14.75 -8.67 8.73
C PRO A 16 -15.82 -7.56 8.65
N ILE A 17 -16.87 -7.78 7.85
CA ILE A 17 -18.06 -6.91 7.85
C ILE A 17 -18.95 -7.31 9.05
N PRO A 18 -19.10 -6.45 10.09
CA PRO A 18 -19.97 -6.75 11.22
C PRO A 18 -21.45 -6.56 10.87
N GLU A 19 -22.35 -7.15 11.66
CA GLU A 19 -23.81 -6.91 11.52
C GLU A 19 -24.17 -5.43 11.74
N ASP A 20 -23.55 -4.81 12.74
CA ASP A 20 -23.66 -3.37 13.00
C ASP A 20 -22.54 -2.61 12.29
N LEU A 21 -22.86 -2.03 11.14
CA LEU A 21 -21.90 -1.32 10.29
C LEU A 21 -21.27 -0.09 10.96
N SER A 22 -21.85 0.44 12.04
CA SER A 22 -21.24 1.54 12.79
C SER A 22 -19.93 1.13 13.49
N LYS A 23 -19.68 -0.17 13.62
CA LYS A 23 -18.47 -0.75 14.22
C LYS A 23 -17.32 -0.92 13.23
N LEU A 24 -17.52 -0.58 11.95
CA LEU A 24 -16.44 -0.63 10.97
C LEU A 24 -15.32 0.34 11.37
N LYS A 25 -14.09 -0.17 11.46
CA LYS A 25 -12.91 0.66 11.63
C LYS A 25 -12.67 1.43 10.34
N TYR A 26 -12.73 2.75 10.43
CA TYR A 26 -12.45 3.62 9.29
C TYR A 26 -11.04 3.36 8.73
N GLY A 27 -10.94 3.26 7.39
CA GLY A 27 -9.66 3.10 6.73
C GLY A 27 -9.00 1.72 6.85
N CYS A 28 -9.71 0.69 7.32
CA CYS A 28 -9.24 -0.70 7.33
C CYS A 28 -10.01 -1.53 6.29
N SER A 29 -9.30 -2.35 5.51
CA SER A 29 -9.88 -3.16 4.42
C SER A 29 -10.92 -4.16 4.92
N VAL A 30 -11.98 -4.40 4.15
CA VAL A 30 -12.97 -5.48 4.43
C VAL A 30 -12.78 -6.72 3.56
N THR A 31 -11.77 -6.71 2.70
CA THR A 31 -11.41 -7.77 1.75
C THR A 31 -10.04 -8.31 2.12
N ASP A 32 -9.06 -8.25 1.21
CA ASP A 32 -7.68 -8.63 1.46
C ASP A 32 -6.98 -7.65 2.42
N ALA A 33 -5.96 -8.16 3.12
CA ALA A 33 -5.19 -7.39 4.08
C ALA A 33 -4.25 -6.40 3.38
N CYS A 34 -4.33 -5.13 3.76
CA CYS A 34 -3.49 -4.06 3.20
C CYS A 34 -2.30 -3.73 4.11
N VAL A 35 -1.25 -3.12 3.55
CA VAL A 35 -0.26 -2.39 4.36
C VAL A 35 -0.84 -1.04 4.83
N ASP A 36 -0.35 -0.53 5.96
CA ASP A 36 -0.78 0.75 6.51
C ASP A 36 -0.16 1.96 5.78
N TRP A 37 -0.68 3.15 6.09
CA TRP A 37 -0.23 4.38 5.44
C TRP A 37 1.26 4.71 5.67
N PRO A 38 1.80 4.67 6.90
CA PRO A 38 3.23 4.92 7.13
C PRO A 38 4.15 3.95 6.37
N THR A 39 3.76 2.68 6.27
CA THR A 39 4.49 1.66 5.51
C THR A 39 4.41 1.95 4.02
N THR A 40 3.24 2.34 3.51
CA THR A 40 3.04 2.74 2.11
C THR A 40 3.94 3.90 1.72
N GLU A 41 3.96 4.96 2.53
CA GLU A 41 4.84 6.11 2.32
C GLU A 41 6.32 5.68 2.26
N THR A 42 6.73 4.85 3.23
CA THR A 42 8.09 4.32 3.30
C THR A 42 8.44 3.51 2.05
N MET A 43 7.55 2.64 1.58
CA MET A 43 7.76 1.82 0.39
C MET A 43 7.96 2.67 -0.86
N ILE A 44 7.10 3.68 -1.08
CA ILE A 44 7.20 4.55 -2.26
C ILE A 44 8.47 5.40 -2.24
N ARG A 45 8.81 5.99 -1.09
CA ARG A 45 10.06 6.78 -0.96
C ARG A 45 11.29 5.91 -1.16
N LYS A 46 11.30 4.70 -0.60
CA LYS A 46 12.39 3.74 -0.80
C LYS A 46 12.51 3.29 -2.26
N ALA A 47 11.38 3.03 -2.93
CA ALA A 47 11.38 2.71 -4.36
C ALA A 47 12.01 3.84 -5.18
N ARG A 48 11.67 5.10 -4.88
CA ARG A 48 12.30 6.27 -5.52
C ARG A 48 13.81 6.29 -5.29
N GLU A 49 14.29 6.10 -4.06
CA GLU A 49 15.73 6.11 -3.78
C GLU A 49 16.50 5.03 -4.53
N VAL A 50 15.92 3.83 -4.67
CA VAL A 50 16.53 2.74 -5.42
C VAL A 50 16.50 3.01 -6.94
N LEU A 51 15.40 3.56 -7.45
CA LEU A 51 15.15 3.61 -8.89
C LEU A 51 15.67 4.87 -9.58
N LYS A 52 15.95 5.96 -8.84
CA LYS A 52 16.25 7.29 -9.41
C LYS A 52 17.43 7.31 -10.38
N ASP A 53 18.47 6.51 -10.13
CA ASP A 53 19.67 6.46 -10.96
C ASP A 53 19.63 5.30 -11.97
N ILE A 54 18.75 4.31 -11.74
CA ILE A 54 18.62 3.11 -12.59
C ILE A 54 17.67 3.40 -13.77
N LEU A 55 16.53 4.04 -13.52
CA LEU A 55 15.49 4.24 -14.54
C LEU A 55 15.95 5.06 -15.76
N PRO A 56 16.76 6.13 -15.63
CA PRO A 56 17.26 6.86 -16.79
C PRO A 56 18.10 6.00 -17.76
N ASN A 57 18.77 4.97 -17.24
CA ASN A 57 19.66 4.09 -18.00
C ASN A 57 18.96 2.84 -18.56
N ARG A 58 17.65 2.71 -18.35
CA ARG A 58 16.90 1.48 -18.64
C ARG A 58 16.85 1.12 -20.13
N ASN A 59 16.88 2.14 -21.00
CA ASN A 59 16.80 1.99 -22.46
C ASN A 59 18.05 2.56 -23.15
N ALA A 60 19.11 2.84 -22.38
CA ALA A 60 20.39 3.29 -22.92
C ALA A 60 21.16 2.12 -23.55
#